data_AF-A0A183M1H1-F1
#
_entry.id   AF-A0A183M1H1-F1
#
_cell.length_a   1.000
_cell.length_b   1.000
_cell.length_c   1.000
_cell.angle_alpha   90.00
_cell.angle_beta   90.00
_cell.angle_gamma   90.00
#
_symmetry.space_group_name_H-M   'P 1'
#
loop_
_entity.id
_entity.type
_entity.pdbx_description
1 polymer ?
#
loop_
_entity_poly.entity_id
_entity_poly.type
_entity_poly.pdbx_seq_one_letter_code
_entity_poly.pdbx_strand_id
1 'polypeptide(L)'
;MDSIIDEHGGSDADVNARIGKTIATYLQLKNIWNSKQPSTNTKVRIFNTNAMTVLIYEAETRRTTKTIIKKMQVFINSCLRKILRIR
;
A
#
# COMPACT_ATOMS: atom_id res chain seq x y z
N MET A 1 -1.28 -41.73 -12.71
CA MET A 1 -2.25 -40.75 -13.24
C MET A 1 -1.82 -39.42 -12.69
N ASP A 2 -1.23 -38.63 -13.57
CA ASP A 2 -0.52 -37.39 -13.25
C ASP A 2 -1.39 -36.38 -12.50
N SER A 3 -0.81 -35.83 -11.45
CA SER A 3 -1.28 -34.61 -10.81
C SER A 3 -1.02 -33.44 -11.74
N ILE A 4 -2.02 -33.07 -12.54
CA ILE A 4 -2.07 -31.75 -13.15
C ILE A 4 -2.65 -30.82 -12.09
N ILE A 5 -1.79 -30.37 -11.18
CA ILE A 5 -2.05 -29.13 -10.45
C ILE A 5 -1.87 -28.03 -11.51
N ASP A 6 -2.91 -27.26 -11.77
CA ASP A 6 -2.81 -26.02 -12.55
C ASP A 6 -2.12 -24.98 -11.65
N GLU A 7 -0.78 -24.94 -11.71
CA GLU A 7 0.04 -24.31 -10.65
C GLU A 7 0.24 -22.81 -10.81
N HIS A 8 0.05 -22.17 -11.96
CA HIS A 8 0.68 -20.85 -12.18
C HIS A 8 -0.15 -19.75 -12.86
N GLY A 9 -1.39 -20.01 -13.33
CA GLY A 9 -2.21 -18.98 -13.99
C GLY A 9 -2.94 -18.02 -13.03
N GLY A 10 -3.48 -18.55 -11.91
CA GLY A 10 -4.31 -17.79 -10.98
C GLY A 10 -3.53 -16.89 -10.00
N SER A 11 -2.33 -17.30 -9.60
CA SER A 11 -1.53 -16.61 -8.57
C SER A 11 -0.95 -15.28 -9.07
N ASP A 12 -0.35 -15.25 -10.26
CA ASP A 12 0.27 -14.04 -10.79
C ASP A 12 -0.76 -13.01 -11.25
N ALA A 13 -1.90 -13.45 -11.81
CA ALA A 13 -3.00 -12.55 -12.17
C ALA A 13 -3.62 -11.91 -10.92
N ASP A 14 -3.85 -12.70 -9.87
CA ASP A 14 -4.38 -12.22 -8.59
C ASP A 14 -3.38 -11.32 -7.85
N VAL A 15 -2.08 -11.64 -7.87
CA VAL A 15 -1.02 -10.78 -7.32
C VAL A 15 -0.96 -9.44 -8.07
N ASN A 16 -1.01 -9.46 -9.40
CA ASN A 16 -1.01 -8.23 -10.21
C ASN A 16 -2.29 -7.39 -10.01
N ALA A 17 -3.45 -8.04 -9.89
CA ALA A 17 -4.70 -7.36 -9.57
C ALA A 17 -4.65 -6.71 -8.18
N ARG A 18 -4.10 -7.41 -7.18
CA ARG A 18 -3.90 -6.88 -5.81
C ARG A 18 -2.88 -5.74 -5.76
N ILE A 19 -1.81 -5.81 -6.55
CA ILE A 19 -0.85 -4.70 -6.72
C ILE A 19 -1.55 -3.47 -7.29
N GLY A 20 -2.32 -3.65 -8.38
CA GLY A 20 -3.09 -2.56 -8.99
C GLY A 20 -4.03 -1.89 -8.00
N LYS A 21 -4.76 -2.69 -7.21
CA LYS A 21 -5.66 -2.20 -6.15
C LYS A 21 -4.91 -1.46 -5.05
N THR A 22 -3.75 -1.95 -4.64
CA THR A 22 -2.90 -1.31 -3.62
C THR A 22 -2.39 0.05 -4.11
N ILE A 23 -1.92 0.13 -5.35
CA ILE A 23 -1.48 1.39 -5.98
C ILE A 23 -2.65 2.38 -6.09
N ALA A 24 -3.84 1.91 -6.46
CA ALA A 24 -5.04 2.75 -6.55
C ALA A 24 -5.46 3.32 -5.17
N THR A 25 -5.50 2.47 -4.12
CA THR A 25 -5.77 2.90 -2.74
C THR A 25 -4.74 3.93 -2.28
N TYR A 26 -3.46 3.69 -2.57
CA TYR A 26 -2.38 4.61 -2.26
C TYR A 26 -2.54 5.98 -2.96
N LEU A 27 -2.96 5.99 -4.23
CA LEU A 27 -3.26 7.22 -4.98
C LEU A 27 -4.46 7.96 -4.38
N GLN A 28 -5.52 7.26 -3.97
CA GLN A 28 -6.67 7.87 -3.31
C GLN A 28 -6.31 8.51 -1.97
N LEU A 29 -5.45 7.83 -1.19
CA LEU A 29 -4.95 8.35 0.09
C LEU A 29 -4.21 9.69 -0.08
N LYS A 30 -3.47 9.89 -1.19
CA LYS A 30 -2.82 11.18 -1.52
C LYS A 30 -3.79 12.35 -1.46
N ASN A 31 -5.01 12.16 -1.99
CA ASN A 31 -6.03 13.20 -2.04
C ASN A 31 -6.57 13.51 -0.63
N ILE A 32 -6.72 12.48 0.22
CA ILE A 32 -7.13 12.63 1.62
C ILE A 32 -6.08 13.41 2.43
N TRP A 33 -4.80 13.14 2.20
CA TRP A 33 -3.71 13.84 2.90
C TRP A 33 -3.61 15.31 2.52
N ASN A 34 -3.84 15.65 1.25
CA ASN A 34 -3.85 17.04 0.76
C ASN A 34 -5.15 17.80 1.13
N SER A 35 -6.24 17.10 1.46
CA SER A 35 -7.51 17.72 1.83
C SER A 35 -7.44 18.41 3.20
N LYS A 36 -8.15 19.53 3.38
CA LYS A 36 -8.27 20.23 4.68
C LYS A 36 -9.40 19.70 5.56
N GLN A 37 -10.32 18.90 5.01
CA GLN A 37 -11.54 18.47 5.72
C GLN A 37 -11.27 17.54 6.91
N PRO A 38 -10.52 16.43 6.78
CA PRO A 38 -10.33 15.54 7.91
C PRO A 38 -9.32 16.15 8.90
N SER A 39 -9.64 16.06 10.19
CA SER A 39 -8.74 16.50 11.26
C SER A 39 -7.44 15.69 11.26
N THR A 40 -6.36 16.26 11.82
CA THR A 40 -5.07 15.56 11.95
C THR A 40 -5.21 14.21 12.64
N ASN A 41 -6.00 14.13 13.73
CA ASN A 41 -6.22 12.86 14.46
C ASN A 41 -6.96 11.82 13.61
N THR A 42 -7.96 12.25 12.83
CA THR A 42 -8.65 11.37 11.88
C THR A 42 -7.69 10.85 10.81
N LYS A 43 -6.79 11.72 10.31
CA LYS A 43 -5.77 11.35 9.33
C LYS A 43 -4.75 10.35 9.87
N VAL A 44 -4.24 10.58 11.09
CA VAL A 44 -3.30 9.65 11.76
C VAL A 44 -3.94 8.28 11.97
N ARG A 45 -5.21 8.24 12.39
CA ARG A 45 -5.92 6.97 12.62
C ARG A 45 -6.13 6.19 11.32
N ILE A 46 -6.54 6.85 10.24
CA ILE A 46 -6.65 6.24 8.91
C ILE A 46 -5.28 5.76 8.42
N PHE A 47 -4.22 6.53 8.65
CA PHE A 47 -2.87 6.16 8.26
C PHE A 47 -2.39 4.89 8.98
N ASN A 48 -2.59 4.80 10.31
CA ASN A 48 -2.18 3.63 11.10
C ASN A 48 -2.91 2.35 10.68
N THR A 49 -4.21 2.44 10.34
CA THR A 49 -4.98 1.29 9.85
C THR A 49 -4.45 0.79 8.49
N ASN A 50 -4.07 1.70 7.58
CA ASN A 50 -3.58 1.34 6.25
C ASN A 50 -2.09 0.93 6.24
N ALA A 51 -1.26 1.47 7.14
CA ALA A 51 0.16 1.13 7.25
C ALA A 51 0.38 -0.33 7.70
N MET A 52 -0.48 -0.85 8.58
CA MET A 52 -0.48 -2.27 8.95
C MET A 52 -0.74 -3.17 7.74
N THR A 53 -1.60 -2.76 6.82
CA THR A 53 -1.88 -3.52 5.59
C THR A 53 -0.67 -3.56 4.65
N VAL A 54 0.10 -2.47 4.56
CA VAL A 54 1.33 -2.42 3.76
C VAL A 54 2.44 -3.31 4.36
N LEU A 55 2.60 -3.30 5.68
CA LEU A 55 3.55 -4.16 6.39
C LEU A 55 3.24 -5.66 6.24
N ILE A 56 1.95 -6.02 6.31
CA ILE A 56 1.50 -7.41 6.08
C ILE A 56 1.78 -7.83 4.63
N TYR A 57 1.53 -6.94 3.67
CA TYR A 57 1.84 -7.15 2.25
C TYR A 57 3.36 -7.30 1.98
N GLU A 58 4.21 -6.52 2.67
CA GLU A 58 5.68 -6.64 2.58
C GLU A 58 6.20 -8.00 3.06
N ALA A 59 5.55 -8.60 4.05
CA ALA A 59 5.89 -9.93 4.55
C ALA A 59 5.47 -11.06 3.59
N GLU A 60 4.31 -10.92 2.92
CA GLU A 60 3.78 -11.93 1.99
C GLU A 60 4.46 -11.90 0.62
N THR A 61 4.84 -10.72 0.11
CA THR A 61 5.13 -10.55 -1.32
C THR A 61 6.62 -10.38 -1.64
N ARG A 62 7.50 -11.01 -0.84
CA ARG A 62 8.98 -10.91 -0.85
C ARG A 62 9.67 -11.05 -2.23
N ARG A 63 8.92 -11.36 -3.30
CA ARG A 63 9.36 -11.40 -4.71
C ARG A 63 9.09 -10.12 -5.52
N THR A 64 8.11 -9.28 -5.20
CA THR A 64 7.80 -8.04 -5.96
C THR A 64 8.55 -6.81 -5.43
N THR A 65 9.74 -6.66 -6.00
CA THR A 65 10.50 -5.43 -6.30
C THR A 65 10.60 -4.35 -5.18
N LYS A 66 11.78 -4.34 -4.54
CA LYS A 66 12.36 -3.31 -3.65
C LYS A 66 12.09 -1.85 -4.08
N THR A 67 11.93 -1.61 -5.38
CA THR A 67 11.61 -0.31 -5.98
C THR A 67 10.22 0.20 -5.61
N ILE A 68 9.21 -0.67 -5.58
CA ILE A 68 7.83 -0.32 -5.22
C ILE A 68 7.78 0.01 -3.72
N ILE A 69 8.41 -0.83 -2.89
CA ILE A 69 8.56 -0.63 -1.45
C ILE A 69 9.21 0.73 -1.14
N LYS A 70 10.36 1.03 -1.77
CA LYS A 70 11.03 2.34 -1.59
C LYS A 70 10.12 3.51 -1.97
N LYS A 71 9.39 3.42 -3.09
CA LYS A 71 8.45 4.47 -3.51
C LYS A 71 7.31 4.66 -2.48
N MET A 72 6.78 3.57 -1.93
CA MET A 72 5.75 3.61 -0.89
C MET A 72 6.26 4.24 0.40
N GLN A 73 7.45 3.86 0.86
CA GLN A 73 8.06 4.42 2.07
C GLN A 73 8.31 5.94 1.95
N VAL A 74 8.83 6.41 0.81
CA VAL A 74 9.06 7.85 0.57
C VAL A 74 7.77 8.65 0.67
N PHE A 75 6.67 8.13 0.11
CA PHE A 75 5.38 8.80 0.20
C PHE A 75 4.76 8.72 1.58
N ILE A 76 4.83 7.57 2.25
CA ILE A 76 4.41 7.42 3.64
C ILE A 76 5.07 8.51 4.49
N ASN A 77 6.39 8.68 4.35
CA ASN A 77 7.15 9.68 5.06
C ASN A 77 6.71 11.11 4.67
N SER A 78 6.42 11.37 3.39
CA SER A 78 5.88 12.65 2.93
C SER A 78 4.49 12.96 3.54
N CYS A 79 3.63 11.95 3.62
CA CYS A 79 2.30 12.07 4.22
C CYS A 79 2.39 12.33 5.73
N LEU A 80 3.24 11.58 6.44
CA LEU A 80 3.49 11.80 7.86
C LEU A 80 3.96 13.22 8.15
N ARG A 81 4.93 13.74 7.37
CA ARG A 81 5.38 15.14 7.51
C ARG A 81 4.24 16.15 7.31
N LYS A 82 3.40 15.96 6.29
CA LYS A 82 2.24 16.83 6.02
C LYS A 82 1.19 16.77 7.13
N ILE A 83 0.89 15.58 7.63
CA ILE A 83 -0.10 15.37 8.71
C ILE A 83 0.42 16.01 10.01
N LEU A 84 1.68 15.76 10.36
CA LEU A 84 2.33 16.26 11.56
C LEU A 84 2.79 17.73 11.44
N ARG A 85 2.61 18.35 10.27
CA ARG A 85 3.07 19.72 9.96
C ARG A 85 4.56 19.95 10.22
N ILE A 86 5.37 18.93 9.98
CA ILE A 86 6.83 18.97 10.11
C ILE A 86 7.41 19.43 8.77
N ARG A 87 8.27 20.46 8.77
CA ARG A 87 9.00 20.94 7.59
C ARG A 87 10.08 19.94 7.17
#